data_AF-A0A1X0NGL3-F1
#
_entry.id   AF-A0A1X0NGL3-F1
#
_cell.length_a   1.000
_cell.length_b   1.000
_cell.length_c   1.000
_cell.angle_alpha   90.00
_cell.angle_beta   90.00
_cell.angle_gamma   90.00
#
_symmetry.space_group_name_H-M   'P 1'
#
loop_
_entity.id
_entity.type
_entity.pdbx_description
1 polymer ?
#
loop_
_entity_poly.entity_id
_entity_poly.type
_entity_poly.pdbx_seq_one_letter_code
_entity_poly.pdbx_strand_id
1 'polypeptide(L)'
;MSMLPCRVLCLLVIVLCCVGVTHAGASGHAERVKEAEAKVDETLRLKEECEEATKAVTEAGLAAQRFAHATEINRVAIAADPNEVNKTKSEGLKFIENTTKAAKKAEEVRDRTTDSIKDTRDNSFILGAKMEEAEQAADNAESATRDATSAIETAETHINGVKKVLKELEDAVAAAEKKEKQVEAQPQEQTNETSLGEQQGHTEGNQTEQTQEKQKQHYRSTFTINIHGDNLDALLNGAANKSGMALNDGSSSPALLRIPLLLLLLSVLGCMAVC
;
A
#
# COMPACT_ATOMS: atom_id res chain seq x y z
N MET A 1 9.16 -21.76 -90.26
CA MET A 1 8.50 -22.08 -88.97
C MET A 1 9.58 -22.47 -87.95
N SER A 2 10.12 -21.50 -87.21
CA SER A 2 11.08 -21.76 -86.13
C SER A 2 10.31 -22.01 -84.83
N MET A 3 10.10 -23.27 -84.46
CA MET A 3 9.40 -23.66 -83.22
C MET A 3 10.31 -23.84 -82.00
N LEU A 4 11.56 -23.36 -82.04
CA LEU A 4 12.56 -23.62 -81.01
C LEU A 4 12.72 -22.56 -79.88
N PRO A 5 12.31 -21.27 -79.99
CA PRO A 5 12.60 -20.32 -78.91
C PRO A 5 11.60 -20.38 -77.73
N CYS A 6 10.42 -20.97 -77.91
CA CYS A 6 9.35 -20.90 -76.90
C CYS A 6 9.58 -21.82 -75.69
N ARG A 7 10.30 -22.94 -75.84
CA ARG A 7 10.55 -23.90 -74.75
C ARG A 7 11.67 -23.46 -73.81
N VAL A 8 12.67 -22.74 -74.33
CA VAL A 8 13.83 -22.27 -73.55
C VAL A 8 13.45 -21.09 -72.66
N LEU A 9 12.58 -20.19 -73.14
CA LEU A 9 12.07 -19.06 -72.35
C LEU A 9 11.17 -19.50 -71.19
N CYS A 10 10.32 -20.52 -71.36
CA CYS A 10 9.47 -21.03 -70.28
C CYS A 10 10.29 -21.68 -69.14
N LEU A 11 11.39 -22.38 -69.45
CA LEU A 11 12.25 -22.96 -68.42
C LEU A 11 13.02 -21.90 -67.64
N LEU A 12 13.46 -20.81 -68.30
CA LEU A 12 14.11 -19.69 -67.61
C LEU A 12 13.17 -18.96 -66.65
N VAL A 13 11.89 -18.78 -67.00
CA VAL A 13 10.88 -18.19 -66.10
C VAL A 13 10.62 -19.08 -64.89
N ILE A 14 10.58 -20.40 -65.05
CA ILE A 14 10.41 -21.33 -63.93
C ILE A 14 11.64 -21.29 -63.01
N VAL A 15 12.85 -21.26 -63.55
CA VAL A 15 14.08 -21.14 -62.74
C VAL A 15 14.15 -19.79 -62.03
N LEU A 16 13.79 -18.67 -62.68
CA LEU A 16 13.71 -17.35 -62.03
C LEU A 16 12.59 -17.29 -60.97
N CYS A 17 11.46 -17.95 -61.17
CA CYS A 17 10.42 -18.11 -60.14
C CYS A 17 10.89 -18.96 -58.95
N CYS A 18 11.67 -20.01 -59.19
CA CYS A 18 12.18 -20.88 -58.12
C CYS A 18 13.35 -20.27 -57.34
N VAL A 19 14.13 -19.37 -57.95
CA VAL A 19 15.27 -18.70 -57.29
C VAL A 19 14.85 -17.36 -56.65
N GLY A 20 13.77 -16.73 -57.12
CA GLY A 20 13.25 -15.45 -56.63
C GLY A 20 12.42 -15.50 -55.33
N VAL A 21 12.02 -16.68 -54.85
CA VAL A 21 11.31 -16.84 -53.56
C VAL A 21 12.31 -17.13 -52.43
N THR A 22 13.40 -16.38 -52.41
CA THR A 22 14.38 -16.41 -51.32
C THR A 22 14.07 -15.29 -50.32
N HIS A 23 13.29 -15.64 -49.29
CA HIS A 23 13.43 -15.13 -47.92
C HIS A 23 13.00 -13.68 -47.59
N ALA A 24 11.97 -13.12 -48.22
CA ALA A 24 11.35 -11.88 -47.72
C ALA A 24 10.60 -12.04 -46.37
N GLY A 25 10.44 -13.26 -45.86
CA GLY A 25 9.66 -13.55 -44.63
C GLY A 25 10.46 -13.75 -43.35
N ALA A 26 11.80 -13.82 -43.40
CA ALA A 26 12.61 -14.20 -42.23
C ALA A 26 13.06 -13.01 -41.36
N SER A 27 13.14 -11.79 -41.90
CA SER A 27 13.63 -10.62 -41.16
C SER A 27 12.63 -10.12 -40.10
N GLY A 28 11.33 -10.25 -40.34
CA GLY A 28 10.31 -9.71 -39.43
C GLY A 28 10.12 -10.49 -38.14
N HIS A 29 10.39 -11.80 -38.11
CA HIS A 29 10.19 -12.59 -36.89
C HIS A 29 11.24 -12.29 -35.83
N ALA A 30 12.52 -12.19 -36.21
CA ALA A 30 13.60 -11.89 -35.28
C ALA A 30 13.46 -10.49 -34.65
N GLU A 31 12.95 -9.52 -35.40
CA GLU A 31 12.67 -8.17 -34.90
C GLU A 31 11.55 -8.18 -33.87
N ARG A 32 10.44 -8.88 -34.14
CA ARG A 32 9.33 -9.04 -33.19
C ARG A 32 9.72 -9.79 -31.91
N VAL A 33 10.59 -10.79 -32.01
CA VAL A 33 11.11 -11.49 -30.83
C VAL A 33 11.91 -10.53 -29.96
N LYS A 34 12.79 -9.72 -30.55
CA LYS A 34 13.55 -8.70 -29.81
C LYS A 34 12.65 -7.64 -29.16
N GLU A 35 11.60 -7.20 -29.88
CA GLU A 35 10.61 -6.27 -29.35
C GLU A 35 9.88 -6.87 -28.14
N ALA A 36 9.45 -8.14 -28.24
CA ALA A 36 8.79 -8.84 -27.14
C ALA A 36 9.73 -9.05 -25.94
N GLU A 37 11.02 -9.38 -26.17
CA GLU A 37 12.02 -9.46 -25.10
C GLU A 37 12.21 -8.10 -24.40
N ALA A 38 12.28 -7.01 -25.16
CA ALA A 38 12.39 -5.67 -24.59
C ALA A 38 11.18 -5.28 -23.73
N LYS A 39 9.97 -5.76 -24.09
CA LYS A 39 8.76 -5.55 -23.29
C LYS A 39 8.77 -6.31 -21.96
N VAL A 40 9.34 -7.52 -21.94
CA VAL A 40 9.56 -8.26 -20.68
C VAL A 40 10.51 -7.49 -19.77
N ASP A 41 11.64 -7.01 -20.31
CA ASP A 41 12.62 -6.21 -19.54
C ASP A 41 12.02 -4.90 -19.03
N GLU A 42 11.21 -4.21 -19.85
CA GLU A 42 10.48 -3.01 -19.46
C GLU A 42 9.52 -3.27 -18.30
N THR A 43 8.75 -4.37 -18.36
CA THR A 43 7.83 -4.78 -17.30
C THR A 43 8.54 -5.11 -15.99
N LEU A 44 9.68 -5.81 -16.03
CA LEU A 44 10.47 -6.10 -14.84
C LEU A 44 11.03 -4.82 -14.20
N ARG A 45 11.51 -3.87 -15.02
CA ARG A 45 11.97 -2.57 -14.54
C ARG A 45 10.84 -1.75 -13.92
N LEU A 46 9.65 -1.75 -14.54
CA LEU A 46 8.47 -1.04 -14.03
C LEU A 46 7.90 -1.70 -12.76
N LYS A 47 8.03 -3.02 -12.60
CA LYS A 47 7.75 -3.72 -11.35
C LYS A 47 8.59 -3.14 -10.21
N GLU A 48 9.91 -3.04 -10.39
CA GLU A 48 10.81 -2.51 -9.35
C GLU A 48 10.48 -1.06 -9.00
N GLU A 49 10.24 -0.19 -9.99
CA GLU A 49 9.77 1.18 -9.74
C GLU A 49 8.45 1.21 -8.95
N CYS A 50 7.54 0.28 -9.22
CA CYS A 50 6.24 0.17 -8.55
C CYS A 50 6.41 -0.25 -7.09
N GLU A 51 7.30 -1.20 -6.80
CA GLU A 51 7.65 -1.63 -5.44
C GLU A 51 8.29 -0.48 -4.65
N GLU A 52 9.20 0.28 -5.26
CA GLU A 52 9.81 1.46 -4.62
C GLU A 52 8.78 2.57 -4.32
N ALA A 53 7.89 2.85 -5.27
CA ALA A 53 6.83 3.84 -5.07
C ALA A 53 5.83 3.40 -3.99
N THR A 54 5.49 2.10 -3.95
CA THR A 54 4.66 1.46 -2.91
C THR A 54 5.27 1.64 -1.53
N LYS A 55 6.57 1.41 -1.38
CA LYS A 55 7.29 1.62 -0.12
C LYS A 55 7.24 3.09 0.31
N ALA A 56 7.48 4.02 -0.62
CA ALA A 56 7.47 5.45 -0.31
C ALA A 56 6.10 5.94 0.16
N VAL A 57 5.01 5.53 -0.50
CA VAL A 57 3.65 5.89 -0.07
C VAL A 57 3.30 5.24 1.28
N THR A 58 3.74 4.01 1.52
CA THR A 58 3.55 3.31 2.81
C THR A 58 4.24 4.06 3.95
N GLU A 59 5.50 4.45 3.78
CA GLU A 59 6.26 5.20 4.78
C GLU A 59 5.62 6.57 5.08
N ALA A 60 5.21 7.30 4.04
CA ALA A 60 4.51 8.58 4.19
C ALA A 60 3.15 8.42 4.88
N GLY A 61 2.39 7.37 4.52
CA GLY A 61 1.12 7.02 5.15
C GLY A 61 1.27 6.72 6.64
N LEU A 62 2.23 5.87 7.02
CA LEU A 62 2.50 5.54 8.42
C LEU A 62 2.95 6.77 9.23
N ALA A 63 3.73 7.66 8.64
CA ALA A 63 4.12 8.91 9.29
C ALA A 63 2.91 9.81 9.56
N ALA A 64 1.99 9.94 8.59
CA ALA A 64 0.74 10.67 8.74
C ALA A 64 -0.16 10.04 9.82
N GLN A 65 -0.25 8.71 9.88
CA GLN A 65 -1.02 8.00 10.92
C GLN A 65 -0.47 8.29 12.32
N ARG A 66 0.86 8.20 12.51
CA ARG A 66 1.51 8.49 13.79
C ARG A 66 1.26 9.93 14.24
N PHE A 67 1.37 10.88 13.30
CA PHE A 67 1.03 12.28 13.57
C PHE A 67 -0.41 12.44 14.04
N ALA A 68 -1.37 11.81 13.33
CA ALA A 68 -2.78 11.90 13.67
C ALA A 68 -3.04 11.36 15.09
N HIS A 69 -2.48 10.19 15.41
CA HIS A 69 -2.63 9.57 16.73
C HIS A 69 -1.98 10.40 17.85
N ALA A 70 -0.77 10.92 17.64
CA ALA A 70 -0.10 11.78 18.62
C ALA A 70 -0.88 13.08 18.87
N THR A 71 -1.46 13.65 17.82
CA THR A 71 -2.31 14.86 17.92
C THR A 71 -3.60 14.56 18.70
N GLU A 72 -4.23 13.41 18.44
CA GLU A 72 -5.45 12.99 19.14
C GLU A 72 -5.20 12.83 20.65
N ILE A 73 -4.11 12.17 21.05
CA ILE A 73 -3.73 11.98 22.46
C ILE A 73 -3.49 13.33 23.15
N ASN A 74 -2.76 14.23 22.50
CA ASN A 74 -2.33 15.50 23.08
C ASN A 74 -3.30 16.65 22.82
N ARG A 75 -4.47 16.39 22.24
CA ARG A 75 -5.39 17.42 21.71
C ARG A 75 -5.72 18.51 22.72
N VAL A 76 -6.02 18.15 23.97
CA VAL A 76 -6.35 19.12 25.03
C VAL A 76 -5.17 20.01 25.39
N ALA A 77 -3.98 19.43 25.49
CA ALA A 77 -2.75 20.18 25.80
C ALA A 77 -2.38 21.12 24.65
N ILE A 78 -2.47 20.64 23.41
CA ILE A 78 -2.21 21.45 22.20
C ILE A 78 -3.23 22.59 22.13
N ALA A 79 -4.53 22.33 22.33
CA ALA A 79 -5.58 23.34 22.25
C ALA A 79 -5.46 24.47 23.28
N ALA A 80 -4.72 24.24 24.38
CA ALA A 80 -4.46 25.26 25.40
C ALA A 80 -3.31 26.22 25.05
N ASP A 81 -2.51 25.93 24.03
CA ASP A 81 -1.39 26.78 23.58
C ASP A 81 -1.53 27.16 22.10
N PRO A 82 -1.86 28.44 21.79
CA PRO A 82 -2.01 28.91 20.40
C PRO A 82 -0.77 28.66 19.51
N ASN A 83 0.43 28.66 20.07
CA ASN A 83 1.65 28.42 19.30
C ASN A 83 1.75 26.95 18.88
N GLU A 84 1.47 26.02 19.79
CA GLU A 84 1.45 24.58 19.48
C GLU A 84 0.29 24.22 18.54
N VAL A 85 -0.87 24.90 18.63
CA VAL A 85 -1.96 24.75 17.64
C VAL A 85 -1.47 25.08 16.23
N ASN A 86 -0.87 26.27 16.05
CA ASN A 86 -0.42 26.73 14.73
C ASN A 86 0.68 25.82 14.15
N LYS A 87 1.61 25.39 14.99
CA LYS A 87 2.67 24.44 14.63
C LYS A 87 2.08 23.08 14.22
N THR A 88 1.19 22.52 15.04
CA THR A 88 0.51 21.24 14.75
C THR A 88 -0.28 21.30 13.45
N LYS A 89 -1.02 22.39 13.19
CA LYS A 89 -1.73 22.58 11.91
C LYS A 89 -0.77 22.61 10.72
N SER A 90 0.32 23.37 10.81
CA SER A 90 1.31 23.45 9.74
C SER A 90 1.98 22.10 9.47
N GLU A 91 2.35 21.36 10.51
CA GLU A 91 2.90 20.01 10.39
C GLU A 91 1.89 19.03 9.78
N GLY A 92 0.63 19.05 10.23
CA GLY A 92 -0.43 18.22 9.67
C GLY A 92 -0.66 18.46 8.18
N LEU A 93 -0.62 19.72 7.73
CA LEU A 93 -0.70 20.05 6.30
C LEU A 93 0.49 19.49 5.51
N LYS A 94 1.71 19.52 6.07
CA LYS A 94 2.88 18.91 5.43
C LYS A 94 2.74 17.39 5.30
N PHE A 95 2.20 16.70 6.31
CA PHE A 95 1.91 15.26 6.20
C PHE A 95 0.88 14.98 5.11
N ILE A 96 -0.21 15.76 5.04
CA ILE A 96 -1.21 15.61 3.97
C ILE A 96 -0.56 15.78 2.59
N GLU A 97 0.23 16.84 2.40
CA GLU A 97 0.89 17.13 1.12
C GLU A 97 1.88 16.02 0.72
N ASN A 98 2.77 15.63 1.63
CA ASN A 98 3.79 14.63 1.35
C ASN A 98 3.18 13.27 1.02
N THR A 99 2.19 12.82 1.81
CA THR A 99 1.49 11.55 1.58
C THR A 99 0.69 11.59 0.28
N THR A 100 0.03 12.71 -0.04
CA THR A 100 -0.70 12.89 -1.32
C THR A 100 0.26 12.81 -2.51
N LYS A 101 1.42 13.46 -2.43
CA LYS A 101 2.43 13.44 -3.49
C LYS A 101 3.02 12.04 -3.70
N ALA A 102 3.28 11.30 -2.61
CA ALA A 102 3.75 9.93 -2.69
C ALA A 102 2.69 8.99 -3.30
N ALA A 103 1.43 9.13 -2.89
CA ALA A 103 0.32 8.37 -3.45
C ALA A 103 0.14 8.62 -4.96
N LYS A 104 0.19 9.88 -5.39
CA LYS A 104 0.11 10.23 -6.82
C LYS A 104 1.27 9.64 -7.64
N LYS A 105 2.49 9.64 -7.10
CA LYS A 105 3.63 9.01 -7.78
C LYS A 105 3.44 7.49 -7.89
N ALA A 106 2.95 6.84 -6.83
CA ALA A 106 2.65 5.41 -6.86
C ALA A 106 1.54 5.09 -7.88
N GLU A 107 0.53 5.95 -7.99
CA GLU A 107 -0.54 5.85 -8.98
C GLU A 107 0.00 5.92 -10.42
N GLU A 108 0.82 6.93 -10.73
CA GLU A 108 1.44 7.11 -12.06
C GLU A 108 2.36 5.94 -12.45
N VAL A 109 3.08 5.35 -11.49
CA VAL A 109 3.93 4.18 -11.75
C VAL A 109 3.06 2.93 -11.93
N ARG A 110 2.07 2.70 -11.06
CA ARG A 110 1.13 1.59 -11.15
C ARG A 110 0.47 1.53 -12.53
N ASP A 111 -0.06 2.65 -13.02
CA ASP A 111 -0.78 2.69 -14.29
C ASP A 111 0.14 2.32 -15.46
N ARG A 112 1.37 2.85 -15.48
CA ARG A 112 2.38 2.46 -16.49
C ARG A 112 2.73 0.97 -16.40
N THR A 113 2.87 0.44 -15.19
CA THR A 113 3.12 -0.99 -14.98
C THR A 113 1.95 -1.84 -15.47
N THR A 114 0.70 -1.41 -15.25
CA THR A 114 -0.51 -2.07 -15.78
C THR A 114 -0.52 -2.11 -17.31
N ASP A 115 -0.18 -1.01 -17.96
CA ASP A 115 -0.07 -0.98 -19.43
C ASP A 115 1.04 -1.92 -19.93
N SER A 116 2.20 -1.93 -19.27
CA SER A 116 3.34 -2.80 -19.63
C SER A 116 3.03 -4.30 -19.44
N ILE A 117 2.27 -4.66 -18.40
CA ILE A 117 1.77 -6.02 -18.17
C ILE A 117 0.93 -6.48 -19.37
N LYS A 118 0.01 -5.62 -19.83
CA LYS A 118 -0.85 -5.93 -20.98
C LYS A 118 -0.02 -6.12 -22.24
N ASP A 119 0.88 -5.18 -22.53
CA ASP A 119 1.79 -5.28 -23.69
C ASP A 119 2.62 -6.57 -23.64
N THR A 120 3.10 -6.97 -22.47
CA THR A 120 3.92 -8.18 -22.30
C THR A 120 3.12 -9.44 -22.56
N ARG A 121 1.91 -9.55 -22.01
CA ARG A 121 1.01 -10.69 -22.25
C ARG A 121 0.57 -10.76 -23.72
N ASP A 122 0.25 -9.61 -24.31
CA ASP A 122 -0.14 -9.53 -25.73
C ASP A 122 1.01 -9.95 -26.66
N ASN A 123 2.28 -9.88 -26.23
CA ASN A 123 3.43 -10.30 -27.03
C ASN A 123 4.05 -11.65 -26.60
N SER A 124 3.58 -12.26 -25.50
CA SER A 124 4.22 -13.45 -24.91
C SER A 124 4.25 -14.65 -25.87
N PHE A 125 3.24 -14.80 -26.71
CA PHE A 125 3.16 -15.87 -27.71
C PHE A 125 4.27 -15.82 -28.78
N ILE A 126 4.85 -14.64 -29.04
CA ILE A 126 5.93 -14.45 -30.02
C ILE A 126 7.22 -15.10 -29.54
N LEU A 127 7.40 -15.22 -28.22
CA LEU A 127 8.62 -15.67 -27.56
C LEU A 127 8.79 -17.20 -27.54
N GLY A 128 7.76 -17.96 -27.93
CA GLY A 128 7.81 -19.42 -27.99
C GLY A 128 8.24 -20.06 -26.66
N ALA A 129 9.46 -20.57 -26.59
CA ALA A 129 10.00 -21.22 -25.39
C ALA A 129 10.12 -20.28 -24.17
N LYS A 130 10.23 -18.96 -24.37
CA LYS A 130 10.30 -17.97 -23.28
C LYS A 130 8.93 -17.38 -22.89
N MET A 131 7.83 -17.93 -23.41
CA MET A 131 6.48 -17.47 -23.06
C MET A 131 6.23 -17.53 -21.54
N GLU A 132 6.66 -18.61 -20.89
CA GLU A 132 6.48 -18.80 -19.44
C GLU A 132 7.22 -17.73 -18.61
N GLU A 133 8.43 -17.32 -19.03
CA GLU A 133 9.18 -16.24 -18.38
C GLU A 133 8.46 -14.89 -18.51
N ALA A 134 7.87 -14.61 -19.68
CA ALA A 134 7.11 -13.39 -19.92
C ALA A 134 5.81 -13.33 -19.09
N GLU A 135 5.08 -14.46 -19.00
CA GLU A 135 3.89 -14.56 -18.13
C GLU A 135 4.26 -14.39 -16.67
N GLN A 136 5.36 -15.00 -16.20
CA GLN A 136 5.83 -14.84 -14.83
C GLN A 136 6.23 -13.38 -14.52
N ALA A 137 6.88 -12.69 -15.46
CA ALA A 137 7.20 -11.27 -15.32
C ALA A 137 5.93 -10.41 -15.19
N ALA A 138 4.93 -10.68 -16.03
CA ALA A 138 3.63 -10.02 -16.00
C ALA A 138 2.87 -10.26 -14.68
N ASP A 139 2.84 -11.51 -14.18
CA ASP A 139 2.19 -11.86 -12.92
C ASP A 139 2.86 -11.20 -11.71
N ASN A 140 4.20 -11.18 -11.70
CA ASN A 140 4.97 -10.51 -10.65
C ASN A 140 4.73 -9.00 -10.64
N ALA A 141 4.69 -8.37 -11.81
CA ALA A 141 4.35 -6.96 -11.95
C ALA A 141 2.89 -6.70 -11.52
N GLU A 142 1.96 -7.60 -11.85
CA GLU A 142 0.56 -7.48 -11.43
C GLU A 142 0.43 -7.52 -9.91
N SER A 143 1.15 -8.41 -9.22
CA SER A 143 1.22 -8.40 -7.76
C SER A 143 1.67 -7.04 -7.21
N ALA A 144 2.74 -6.46 -7.78
CA ALA A 144 3.23 -5.15 -7.38
C ALA A 144 2.19 -4.03 -7.60
N THR A 145 1.40 -4.08 -8.68
CA THR A 145 0.32 -3.10 -8.91
C THR A 145 -0.83 -3.21 -7.90
N ARG A 146 -1.15 -4.43 -7.44
CA ARG A 146 -2.14 -4.67 -6.39
C ARG A 146 -1.66 -4.13 -5.04
N ASP A 147 -0.40 -4.36 -4.71
CA ASP A 147 0.22 -3.83 -3.49
C ASP A 147 0.26 -2.29 -3.51
N ALA A 148 0.62 -1.69 -4.64
CA ALA A 148 0.57 -0.24 -4.82
C ALA A 148 -0.85 0.33 -4.60
N THR A 149 -1.87 -0.34 -5.15
CA THR A 149 -3.27 0.07 -4.97
C THR A 149 -3.67 0.06 -3.51
N SER A 150 -3.39 -1.04 -2.79
CA SER A 150 -3.71 -1.13 -1.36
C SER A 150 -2.97 -0.08 -0.53
N ALA A 151 -1.70 0.21 -0.85
CA ALA A 151 -0.92 1.21 -0.16
C ALA A 151 -1.44 2.64 -0.41
N ILE A 152 -1.90 2.94 -1.63
CA ILE A 152 -2.54 4.23 -1.98
C ILE A 152 -3.82 4.43 -1.18
N GLU A 153 -4.74 3.44 -1.17
CA GLU A 153 -6.01 3.52 -0.42
C GLU A 153 -5.78 3.68 1.10
N THR A 154 -4.78 2.97 1.63
CA THR A 154 -4.37 3.09 3.04
C THR A 154 -3.83 4.50 3.33
N ALA A 155 -3.00 5.05 2.45
CA ALA A 155 -2.47 6.39 2.58
C ALA A 155 -3.56 7.48 2.53
N GLU A 156 -4.58 7.33 1.67
CA GLU A 156 -5.76 8.19 1.65
C GLU A 156 -6.54 8.14 2.98
N THR A 157 -6.70 6.94 3.54
CA THR A 157 -7.32 6.76 4.86
C THR A 157 -6.54 7.52 5.94
N HIS A 158 -5.20 7.45 5.91
CA HIS A 158 -4.35 8.18 6.87
C HIS A 158 -4.40 9.70 6.66
N ILE A 159 -4.43 10.18 5.41
CA ILE A 159 -4.67 11.60 5.10
C ILE A 159 -5.98 12.08 5.71
N ASN A 160 -7.06 11.31 5.57
CA ASN A 160 -8.35 11.64 6.15
C ASN A 160 -8.33 11.63 7.68
N GLY A 161 -7.55 10.73 8.29
CA GLY A 161 -7.24 10.75 9.72
C GLY A 161 -6.60 12.07 10.16
N VAL A 162 -5.57 12.53 9.45
CA VAL A 162 -4.91 13.82 9.73
C VAL A 162 -5.91 14.98 9.61
N LYS A 163 -6.69 15.04 8.51
CA LYS A 163 -7.72 16.08 8.32
C LYS A 163 -8.75 16.09 9.46
N LYS A 164 -9.18 14.91 9.91
CA LYS A 164 -10.14 14.76 11.01
C LYS A 164 -9.59 15.32 12.31
N VAL A 165 -8.37 14.94 12.72
CA VAL A 165 -7.81 15.40 14.00
C VAL A 165 -7.51 16.90 13.98
N LEU A 166 -7.12 17.47 12.83
CA LEU A 166 -6.92 18.92 12.70
C LEU A 166 -8.24 19.68 12.88
N LYS A 167 -9.35 19.17 12.33
CA LYS A 167 -10.68 19.75 12.54
C LYS A 167 -11.12 19.66 14.01
N GLU A 168 -10.94 18.50 14.64
CA GLU A 168 -11.26 18.33 16.07
C GLU A 168 -10.39 19.23 16.97
N LEU A 169 -9.15 19.49 16.58
CA LEU A 169 -8.30 20.45 17.27
C LEU A 169 -8.85 21.88 17.16
N GLU A 170 -9.36 22.28 15.99
CA GLU A 170 -10.03 23.58 15.81
C GLU A 170 -11.27 23.72 16.70
N ASP A 171 -12.10 22.68 16.74
CA ASP A 171 -13.28 22.65 17.59
C ASP A 171 -12.90 22.76 19.08
N ALA A 172 -11.82 22.10 19.50
CA ALA A 172 -11.31 22.17 20.87
C ALA A 172 -10.79 23.57 21.23
N VAL A 173 -10.09 24.25 20.31
CA VAL A 173 -9.63 25.63 20.49
C VAL A 173 -10.83 26.58 20.64
N ALA A 174 -11.83 26.47 19.77
CA ALA A 174 -13.03 27.29 19.84
C ALA A 174 -13.84 27.07 21.14
N ALA A 175 -13.83 25.84 21.67
CA ALA A 175 -14.43 25.53 22.96
C ALA A 175 -13.63 26.10 24.14
N ALA A 176 -12.30 26.12 24.07
CA ALA A 176 -11.43 26.70 25.10
C ALA A 176 -11.61 28.23 25.20
N GLU A 177 -11.61 28.93 24.06
CA GLU A 177 -11.82 30.39 24.01
C GLU A 177 -13.17 30.82 24.60
N LYS A 178 -14.23 30.02 24.41
CA LYS A 178 -15.55 30.29 24.99
C LYS A 178 -15.56 30.19 26.51
N LYS A 179 -14.78 29.25 27.07
CA LYS A 179 -14.66 29.07 28.52
C LYS A 179 -13.89 30.21 29.17
N GLU A 180 -12.81 30.68 28.54
CA GLU A 180 -12.02 31.81 29.03
C GLU A 180 -12.88 33.08 29.15
N LYS A 181 -13.65 33.40 28.10
CA LYS A 181 -14.57 34.55 28.11
C LYS A 181 -15.68 34.46 29.16
N GLN A 182 -16.16 33.25 29.49
CA GLN A 182 -17.17 33.06 30.55
C GLN A 182 -16.58 33.25 31.96
N VAL A 183 -15.32 32.83 32.18
CA VAL A 183 -14.65 33.01 33.47
C VAL A 183 -14.32 34.49 33.71
N GLU A 184 -13.96 35.22 32.66
CA GLU A 184 -13.66 36.66 32.76
C GLU A 184 -14.92 37.54 32.94
N ALA A 185 -16.09 37.04 32.52
CA ALA A 185 -17.37 37.76 32.62
C ALA A 185 -18.14 37.54 33.95
N GLN A 186 -17.60 36.77 34.91
CA GLN A 186 -18.22 36.67 36.23
C GLN A 186 -17.99 37.99 37.00
N PRO A 187 -19.05 38.68 37.49
CA PRO A 187 -18.89 39.89 38.29
C PRO A 187 -18.10 39.53 39.55
N GLN A 188 -16.97 40.20 39.73
CA GLN A 188 -16.27 40.28 40.99
C GLN A 188 -17.23 40.96 41.97
N GLU A 189 -18.05 40.19 42.70
CA GLU A 189 -18.81 40.70 43.84
C GLU A 189 -17.76 41.22 44.83
N GLN A 190 -17.57 42.54 44.80
CA GLN A 190 -16.83 43.27 45.81
C GLN A 190 -17.52 42.99 47.15
N THR A 191 -16.96 42.07 47.91
CA THR A 191 -17.28 41.88 49.31
C THR A 191 -16.77 43.12 50.03
N ASN A 192 -17.66 44.10 50.20
CA ASN A 192 -17.39 45.27 51.03
C ASN A 192 -17.17 44.80 52.48
N GLU A 193 -15.96 45.02 52.98
CA GLU A 193 -15.67 45.04 54.41
C GLU A 193 -16.40 46.20 55.08
N THR A 194 -17.38 45.92 55.95
CA THR A 194 -17.68 46.61 57.22
C THR A 194 -18.85 45.87 57.89
N SER A 195 -18.70 45.25 59.07
CA SER A 195 -18.83 45.96 60.34
C SER A 195 -18.50 45.04 61.52
N LEU A 196 -17.83 45.64 62.50
CA LEU A 196 -17.61 45.25 63.89
C LEU A 196 -18.82 44.61 64.60
N GLY A 197 -18.52 43.70 65.52
CA GLY A 197 -19.43 43.26 66.58
C GLY A 197 -18.84 42.14 67.44
N GLU A 198 -18.12 42.50 68.50
CA GLU A 198 -17.75 41.61 69.61
C GLU A 198 -18.99 40.92 70.20
N GLN A 199 -18.94 39.60 70.43
CA GLN A 199 -19.42 39.09 71.72
C GLN A 199 -18.86 37.70 72.08
N GLN A 200 -18.40 37.72 73.32
CA GLN A 200 -17.74 36.73 74.16
C GLN A 200 -18.72 35.66 74.68
N GLY A 201 -18.30 34.40 74.79
CA GLY A 201 -19.04 33.35 75.49
C GLY A 201 -18.30 32.01 75.48
N HIS A 202 -18.20 31.40 76.66
CA HIS A 202 -17.21 30.39 77.08
C HIS A 202 -17.58 28.91 76.81
N THR A 203 -16.54 28.05 76.88
CA THR A 203 -16.46 26.63 77.40
C THR A 203 -17.39 25.57 76.81
N GLU A 204 -16.94 24.41 76.33
CA GLU A 204 -16.30 23.22 76.96
C GLU A 204 -15.73 22.39 75.78
N GLY A 205 -14.57 21.72 75.82
CA GLY A 205 -14.25 20.59 76.69
C GLY A 205 -13.95 19.34 75.84
N ASN A 206 -12.78 18.73 76.09
CA ASN A 206 -12.34 17.36 75.79
C ASN A 206 -11.70 16.95 74.43
N GLN A 207 -10.41 16.56 74.55
CA GLN A 207 -9.80 15.24 74.20
C GLN A 207 -9.87 14.78 72.72
N THR A 208 -8.83 14.29 72.03
CA THR A 208 -7.57 13.62 72.42
C THR A 208 -6.54 13.75 71.29
N GLU A 209 -5.27 13.56 71.65
CA GLU A 209 -4.07 13.46 70.82
C GLU A 209 -4.06 12.37 69.74
N GLN A 210 -3.07 12.53 68.85
CA GLN A 210 -2.40 11.55 67.97
C GLN A 210 -3.11 11.16 66.67
N THR A 211 -2.45 10.88 65.55
CA THR A 211 -1.08 11.06 65.02
C THR A 211 -1.22 10.65 63.55
N GLN A 212 -0.55 11.36 62.64
CA GLN A 212 -0.18 10.99 61.26
C GLN A 212 -1.01 9.94 60.51
N GLU A 213 -1.59 10.32 59.36
CA GLU A 213 -1.19 9.72 58.08
C GLU A 213 -1.60 10.61 56.90
N LYS A 214 -0.59 11.12 56.18
CA LYS A 214 -0.73 11.76 54.88
C LYS A 214 -1.06 10.69 53.84
N GLN A 215 -2.32 10.58 53.42
CA GLN A 215 -2.63 9.98 52.13
C GLN A 215 -2.44 11.01 51.01
N LYS A 216 -1.19 11.16 50.55
CA LYS A 216 -0.92 11.60 49.17
C LYS A 216 -1.18 10.41 48.25
N GLN A 217 -2.33 10.37 47.60
CA GLN A 217 -2.49 9.54 46.40
C GLN A 217 -1.85 10.27 45.22
N HIS A 218 -0.52 10.13 45.09
CA HIS A 218 0.13 10.26 43.80
C HIS A 218 -0.13 8.96 43.03
N TYR A 219 -1.09 8.97 42.11
CA TYR A 219 -1.14 7.95 41.06
C TYR A 219 -0.06 8.30 40.02
N ARG A 220 1.20 8.00 40.35
CA ARG A 220 2.32 7.97 39.41
C ARG A 220 2.60 6.51 39.11
N SER A 221 1.88 5.98 38.11
CA SER A 221 2.23 4.69 37.50
C SER A 221 3.43 4.90 36.58
N THR A 222 4.63 4.96 37.17
CA THR A 222 5.86 4.67 36.45
C THR A 222 6.04 3.16 36.46
N PHE A 223 5.44 2.48 35.47
CA PHE A 223 5.92 1.17 35.06
C PHE A 223 7.29 1.35 34.40
N THR A 224 8.37 1.27 35.18
CA THR A 224 9.67 0.92 34.64
C THR A 224 9.63 -0.56 34.28
N ILE A 225 9.27 -0.85 33.03
CA ILE A 225 9.55 -2.16 32.43
C ILE A 225 11.07 -2.19 32.24
N ASN A 226 11.76 -2.88 33.13
CA ASN A 226 13.17 -3.15 32.98
C ASN A 226 13.32 -4.23 31.90
N ILE A 227 13.30 -3.81 30.63
CA ILE A 227 13.56 -4.71 29.50
C ILE A 227 15.06 -4.94 29.47
N HIS A 228 15.49 -6.03 30.10
CA HIS A 228 16.84 -6.55 29.94
C HIS A 228 17.05 -6.93 28.47
N GLY A 229 18.16 -6.45 27.90
CA GLY A 229 18.36 -6.23 26.47
C GLY A 229 18.61 -7.46 25.61
N ASP A 230 17.92 -8.58 25.83
CA ASP A 230 18.13 -9.82 25.07
C ASP A 230 16.89 -10.33 24.32
N ASN A 231 15.77 -9.58 24.26
CA ASN A 231 14.54 -10.12 23.65
C ASN A 231 13.62 -9.11 22.92
N LEU A 232 14.20 -8.06 22.34
CA LEU A 232 13.45 -7.14 21.46
C LEU A 232 13.35 -7.66 20.01
N ASP A 233 14.25 -8.56 19.60
CA ASP A 233 14.24 -9.17 18.26
C ASP A 233 13.08 -10.17 18.04
N ALA A 234 12.54 -10.77 19.11
CA ALA A 234 11.40 -11.68 19.00
C ALA A 234 10.05 -10.93 18.87
N LEU A 235 9.96 -9.68 19.32
CA LEU A 235 8.73 -8.89 19.31
C LEU A 235 8.54 -8.12 17.98
N LEU A 236 9.63 -7.78 17.29
CA LEU A 236 9.58 -7.10 15.99
C LEU A 236 9.57 -8.06 14.79
N ASN A 237 10.03 -9.31 14.96
CA ASN A 237 9.97 -10.34 13.91
C ASN A 237 8.70 -11.21 13.96
N GLY A 238 7.80 -10.99 14.92
CA GLY A 238 6.58 -11.80 15.09
C GLY A 238 5.41 -11.48 14.14
N ALA A 239 5.53 -10.44 13.31
CA ALA A 239 4.48 -10.06 12.34
C ALA A 239 4.72 -10.60 10.92
N ALA A 240 5.81 -11.34 10.70
CA ALA A 240 6.06 -12.04 9.44
C ALA A 240 5.99 -13.55 9.67
N ASN A 241 5.02 -14.17 9.01
CA ASN A 241 4.97 -15.60 8.66
C ASN A 241 4.31 -16.56 9.67
N LYS A 242 3.02 -16.85 9.45
CA LYS A 242 2.51 -18.19 9.07
C LYS A 242 0.98 -18.20 9.05
N SER A 243 0.38 -17.78 7.93
CA SER A 243 -0.97 -18.17 7.55
C SER A 243 -0.90 -19.60 6.99
N GLY A 244 -0.65 -20.58 7.86
CA GLY A 244 -0.83 -21.99 7.54
C GLY A 244 -2.32 -22.30 7.49
N MET A 245 -2.94 -22.14 6.32
CA MET A 245 -4.27 -22.67 6.05
C MET A 245 -4.17 -24.19 5.97
N ALA A 246 -4.46 -24.86 7.09
CA ALA A 246 -4.87 -26.24 7.09
C ALA A 246 -6.34 -26.30 6.64
N LEU A 247 -6.56 -26.66 5.38
CA LEU A 247 -7.88 -27.06 4.88
C LEU A 247 -7.78 -28.46 4.27
N ASN A 248 -8.25 -29.43 5.04
CA ASN A 248 -8.85 -30.71 4.63
C ASN A 248 -8.32 -31.41 3.37
N ASP A 249 -7.38 -32.33 3.57
CA ASP A 249 -7.23 -33.51 2.70
C ASP A 249 -8.30 -34.54 3.08
N GLY A 250 -9.41 -34.49 2.36
CA GLY A 250 -10.51 -35.43 2.54
C GLY A 250 -11.47 -35.37 1.35
N SER A 251 -11.03 -35.79 0.16
CA SER A 251 -11.97 -36.06 -0.92
C SER A 251 -11.42 -37.10 -1.91
N SER A 252 -12.13 -38.23 -1.92
CA SER A 252 -11.98 -39.37 -2.81
C SER A 252 -11.90 -38.97 -4.28
N SER A 253 -10.91 -39.53 -4.98
CA SER A 253 -10.88 -39.56 -6.44
C SER A 253 -11.98 -40.46 -7.00
N PRO A 254 -12.77 -40.03 -8.00
CA PRO A 254 -13.29 -40.92 -9.02
C PRO A 254 -12.38 -40.85 -10.26
N ALA A 255 -11.85 -42.02 -10.61
CA ALA A 255 -11.08 -42.26 -11.81
C ALA A 255 -11.97 -42.21 -13.06
N LEU A 256 -12.11 -41.07 -13.73
CA LEU A 256 -12.69 -41.00 -15.09
C LEU A 256 -12.17 -39.76 -15.81
N LEU A 257 -11.07 -39.87 -16.57
CA LEU A 257 -10.71 -38.98 -17.70
C LEU A 257 -9.44 -39.51 -18.41
N ARG A 258 -9.51 -40.73 -18.97
CA ARG A 258 -8.49 -41.30 -19.88
C ARG A 258 -9.09 -41.80 -21.19
N ILE A 259 -10.12 -41.12 -21.71
CA ILE A 259 -10.80 -41.52 -22.94
C ILE A 259 -10.52 -40.59 -24.15
N PRO A 260 -10.21 -39.28 -24.02
CA PRO A 260 -9.99 -38.47 -25.23
C PRO A 260 -8.69 -38.75 -25.98
N LEU A 261 -7.63 -39.18 -25.28
CA LEU A 261 -6.29 -39.32 -25.89
C LEU A 261 -6.12 -40.59 -26.75
N LEU A 262 -6.87 -41.66 -26.46
CA LEU A 262 -6.78 -42.93 -27.20
C LEU A 262 -7.51 -42.89 -28.56
N LEU A 263 -8.59 -42.09 -28.68
CA LEU A 263 -9.30 -41.93 -29.94
C LEU A 263 -8.52 -41.09 -30.96
N LEU A 264 -7.69 -40.15 -30.49
CA LEU A 264 -6.91 -39.29 -31.38
C LEU A 264 -5.77 -40.07 -32.06
N LEU A 265 -5.12 -41.00 -31.34
CA LEU A 265 -4.06 -41.85 -31.90
C LEU A 265 -4.54 -42.86 -32.95
N LEU A 266 -5.79 -43.33 -32.87
CA LEU A 266 -6.36 -44.23 -33.88
C LEU A 266 -6.71 -43.52 -35.20
N SER A 267 -6.99 -42.20 -35.17
CA SER A 267 -7.31 -41.43 -36.38
C SER A 267 -6.09 -41.21 -37.30
N VAL A 268 -4.90 -41.12 -36.71
CA VAL A 268 -3.65 -40.86 -37.47
C VAL A 268 -3.12 -42.12 -38.14
N LEU A 269 -3.37 -43.30 -37.56
CA LEU A 269 -2.89 -44.58 -38.11
C LEU A 269 -3.69 -45.04 -39.35
N GLY A 270 -4.93 -44.55 -39.54
CA GLY A 270 -5.76 -44.88 -40.72
C GLY A 270 -5.39 -44.14 -41.99
N CYS A 271 -4.68 -43.01 -41.91
CA CYS A 271 -4.34 -42.20 -43.08
C CYS A 271 -3.12 -42.72 -43.87
N MET A 272 -2.32 -43.62 -43.28
CA MET A 272 -1.12 -44.18 -43.93
C MET A 272 -1.40 -45.45 -44.76
N ALA A 273 -2.63 -45.98 -44.74
CA ALA A 273 -2.97 -47.24 -45.40
C ALA A 273 -3.78 -47.09 -46.71
N VAL A 274 -4.05 -45.85 -47.17
CA VAL A 274 -4.85 -45.56 -48.37
C VAL A 274 -4.18 -44.50 -49.27
N CYS A 275 -2.86 -44.57 -49.40
CA CYS A 275 -2.10 -43.85 -50.44
C CYS A 275 -1.08 -44.81 -51.06
#